data_AF-A9NGD1-F1
#
_entry.id   AF-A9NGD1-F1
#
_cell.length_a   1.000
_cell.length_b   1.000
_cell.length_c   1.000
_cell.angle_alpha   90.00
_cell.angle_beta   90.00
_cell.angle_gamma   90.00
#
_symmetry.space_group_name_H-M   'P 1'
#
loop_
_entity.id
_entity.type
_entity.pdbx_description
1 polymer ?
#
loop_
_entity_poly.entity_id
_entity_poly.type
_entity_poly.pdbx_seq_one_letter_code
_entity_poly.pdbx_strand_id
1 'polypeptide(L)'
;MKALLTALKSFAVSIGGLIVVIFAVFWHADILNIIENIGTFNLVTFGVYLGIMILMFAVIWAQSKSNALLSHGILFFLFASSLSGFLGDLFSNNPSNAFSGDQIVSVLIMLYTLGVVVAYLLYDRPKPAKVNELITLPMIIFFAAYYVVFGFSSTLLVFLIVLVAFLLGSGTVGIAYAMYAITSSIFLRLNSIFTSFSNNLDQSVNVWFTTMLLIAAFVFLIMSLVKKIQANEA
;
A
#
# COMPACT_ATOMS: atom_id res chain seq x y z
N MET A 1 23.99 19.34 -5.74
CA MET A 1 22.90 18.81 -4.88
C MET A 1 21.57 19.52 -5.09
N LYS A 2 21.50 20.87 -5.01
CA LYS A 2 20.24 21.62 -5.23
C LYS A 2 19.57 21.35 -6.57
N ALA A 3 20.33 21.50 -7.66
CA ALA A 3 19.83 21.26 -9.02
C ALA A 3 19.28 19.83 -9.22
N LEU A 4 19.94 18.81 -8.66
CA LEU A 4 19.50 17.41 -8.74
C LEU A 4 18.16 17.20 -8.03
N LEU A 5 18.02 17.68 -6.80
CA LEU A 5 16.78 17.49 -6.02
C LEU A 5 15.61 18.28 -6.62
N THR A 6 15.86 19.49 -7.15
CA THR A 6 14.84 20.23 -7.90
C THR A 6 14.44 19.51 -9.18
N ALA A 7 15.40 18.94 -9.92
CA ALA A 7 15.12 18.15 -11.12
C ALA A 7 14.31 16.89 -10.81
N LEU A 8 14.65 16.16 -9.74
CA LEU A 8 13.89 15.00 -9.26
C LEU A 8 12.45 15.37 -8.92
N LYS A 9 12.24 16.49 -8.22
CA LYS A 9 10.91 16.99 -7.91
C LYS A 9 10.11 17.32 -9.18
N SER A 10 10.70 18.06 -10.11
CA SER A 10 10.05 18.39 -11.39
C SER A 10 9.71 17.14 -12.21
N PHE A 11 10.60 16.14 -12.20
CA PHE A 11 10.37 14.86 -12.86
C PHE A 11 9.23 14.08 -12.19
N ALA A 12 9.16 14.06 -10.85
CA ALA A 12 8.14 13.33 -10.10
C ALA A 12 6.69 13.79 -10.41
N VAL A 13 6.49 15.06 -10.77
CA VAL A 13 5.18 15.62 -11.17
C VAL A 13 4.92 15.46 -12.68
N SER A 14 5.94 15.07 -13.46
CA SER A 14 5.81 14.89 -14.90
C SER A 14 5.11 13.57 -15.27
N ILE A 15 4.71 13.45 -16.54
CA ILE A 15 4.22 12.19 -17.12
C ILE A 15 5.25 11.06 -16.95
N GLY A 16 6.55 11.37 -17.08
CA GLY A 16 7.62 10.39 -16.85
C GLY A 16 7.64 9.86 -15.42
N GLY A 17 7.45 10.75 -14.43
CA GLY A 17 7.32 10.37 -13.03
C GLY A 17 6.09 9.49 -12.78
N LEU A 18 4.96 9.80 -13.41
CA LEU A 18 3.75 8.96 -13.33
C LEU A 18 3.99 7.55 -13.89
N ILE A 19 4.69 7.42 -15.02
CA ILE A 19 5.03 6.11 -15.61
C ILE A 19 5.89 5.29 -14.64
N VAL A 20 6.91 5.89 -14.02
CA VAL A 20 7.77 5.20 -13.04
C VAL A 20 6.96 4.74 -11.83
N VAL A 21 6.04 5.56 -11.37
CA VAL A 21 5.15 5.24 -10.25
C VAL A 21 4.21 4.08 -10.58
N ILE A 22 3.61 4.06 -11.78
CA ILE A 22 2.76 2.94 -12.25
C ILE A 22 3.59 1.66 -12.35
N PHE A 23 4.78 1.74 -12.95
CA PHE A 23 5.70 0.62 -13.03
C PHE A 23 6.06 0.07 -11.64
N ALA A 24 6.35 0.93 -10.67
CA ALA A 24 6.67 0.51 -9.30
C ALA A 24 5.50 -0.21 -8.61
N VAL A 25 4.25 0.23 -8.82
CA VAL A 25 3.07 -0.47 -8.29
C VAL A 25 2.94 -1.87 -8.90
N PHE A 26 3.11 -1.99 -10.22
CA PHE A 26 3.08 -3.29 -10.89
C PHE A 26 4.25 -4.18 -10.50
N TRP A 27 5.43 -3.61 -10.27
CA TRP A 27 6.59 -4.34 -9.79
C TRP A 27 6.34 -4.92 -8.39
N HIS A 28 5.79 -4.11 -7.48
CA HIS A 28 5.38 -4.55 -6.13
C HIS A 28 4.36 -5.68 -6.16
N ALA A 29 3.51 -5.69 -7.19
CA ALA A 29 2.48 -6.68 -7.39
C ALA A 29 2.97 -8.03 -7.95
N ASP A 30 4.27 -8.16 -8.24
CA ASP A 30 4.82 -9.32 -8.96
C ASP A 30 4.10 -9.55 -10.30
N ILE A 31 4.12 -8.52 -11.16
CA ILE A 31 3.42 -8.53 -12.45
C ILE A 31 3.76 -9.74 -13.33
N LEU A 32 4.97 -10.29 -13.22
CA LEU A 32 5.39 -11.44 -14.02
C LEU A 32 4.60 -12.68 -13.62
N ASN A 33 4.50 -12.94 -12.32
CA ASN A 33 3.68 -14.02 -11.77
C ASN A 33 2.19 -13.84 -12.10
N ILE A 34 1.71 -12.59 -12.11
CA ILE A 34 0.33 -12.27 -12.54
C ILE A 34 0.11 -12.65 -14.00
N ILE A 35 1.04 -12.31 -14.90
CA ILE A 35 0.94 -12.60 -16.34
C ILE A 35 1.05 -14.12 -16.60
N GLU A 36 1.97 -14.79 -15.92
CA GLU A 36 2.20 -16.23 -16.06
C GLU A 36 1.00 -17.06 -15.58
N ASN A 37 0.23 -16.55 -14.62
CA ASN A 37 -0.95 -17.22 -14.07
C ASN A 37 -2.29 -16.67 -14.60
N ILE A 38 -2.29 -16.01 -15.76
CA ILE A 38 -3.53 -15.62 -16.44
C ILE A 38 -4.33 -16.88 -16.79
N GLY A 39 -5.42 -17.11 -16.06
CA GLY A 39 -6.36 -18.23 -16.29
C GLY A 39 -6.67 -19.06 -15.05
N THR A 40 -5.84 -19.01 -14.01
CA THR A 40 -6.13 -19.66 -12.71
C THR A 40 -6.95 -18.73 -11.82
N PHE A 41 -8.27 -18.70 -12.02
CA PHE A 41 -9.16 -17.86 -11.23
C PHE A 41 -9.56 -18.56 -9.93
N ASN A 42 -9.01 -18.09 -8.81
CA ASN A 42 -9.50 -18.42 -7.46
C ASN A 42 -9.67 -17.13 -6.65
N LEU A 43 -10.31 -17.23 -5.49
CA LEU A 43 -10.60 -16.07 -4.65
C LEU A 43 -9.33 -15.33 -4.20
N VAL A 44 -8.23 -16.05 -3.94
CA VAL A 44 -6.95 -15.44 -3.56
C VAL A 44 -6.42 -14.54 -4.66
N THR A 45 -6.37 -15.04 -5.90
CA THR A 45 -5.92 -14.28 -7.08
C THR A 45 -6.79 -13.03 -7.29
N PHE A 46 -8.12 -13.15 -7.12
CA PHE A 46 -9.02 -11.99 -7.21
C PHE A 46 -8.71 -10.94 -6.14
N GLY A 47 -8.45 -11.37 -4.90
CA GLY A 47 -8.08 -10.46 -3.81
C GLY A 47 -6.77 -9.72 -4.05
N VAL A 48 -5.79 -10.39 -4.67
CA VAL A 48 -4.53 -9.74 -5.10
C VAL A 48 -4.82 -8.68 -6.15
N TYR A 49 -5.57 -9.00 -7.21
CA TYR A 49 -5.88 -8.05 -8.29
C TYR A 49 -6.67 -6.85 -7.80
N LEU A 50 -7.70 -7.06 -6.97
CA LEU A 50 -8.47 -5.97 -6.39
C LEU A 50 -7.58 -5.10 -5.48
N GLY A 51 -6.70 -5.71 -4.68
CA GLY A 51 -5.73 -4.98 -3.87
C GLY A 51 -4.83 -4.07 -4.71
N ILE A 52 -4.27 -4.60 -5.80
CA ILE A 52 -3.41 -3.84 -6.73
C ILE A 52 -4.19 -2.68 -7.35
N MET A 53 -5.43 -2.91 -7.78
CA MET A 53 -6.28 -1.84 -8.33
C MET A 53 -6.54 -0.73 -7.30
N ILE A 54 -6.79 -1.08 -6.04
CA ILE A 54 -7.00 -0.09 -4.96
C ILE A 54 -5.70 0.69 -4.67
N LEU A 55 -4.56 0.01 -4.62
CA LEU A 55 -3.26 0.66 -4.43
C LEU A 55 -2.93 1.59 -5.60
N MET A 56 -3.16 1.13 -6.83
CA MET A 56 -2.98 1.93 -8.04
C MET A 56 -3.88 3.16 -8.05
N PHE A 57 -5.15 3.00 -7.65
CA PHE A 57 -6.05 4.13 -7.44
C PHE A 57 -5.47 5.13 -6.43
N ALA A 58 -5.02 4.68 -5.26
CA ALA A 58 -4.46 5.56 -4.22
C ALA A 58 -3.25 6.36 -4.74
N VAL A 59 -2.34 5.69 -5.42
CA VAL A 59 -1.08 6.26 -5.93
C VAL A 59 -1.33 7.22 -7.10
N ILE A 60 -2.20 6.86 -8.05
CA ILE A 60 -2.57 7.73 -9.19
C ILE A 60 -3.40 8.93 -8.70
N TRP A 61 -4.30 8.72 -7.74
CA TRP A 61 -5.08 9.81 -7.15
C TRP A 61 -4.19 10.83 -6.45
N ALA A 62 -3.19 10.37 -5.69
CA ALA A 62 -2.19 11.26 -5.09
C ALA A 62 -1.45 12.08 -6.16
N GLN A 63 -1.06 11.46 -7.27
CA GLN A 63 -0.42 12.16 -8.39
C GLN A 63 -1.35 13.16 -9.09
N SER A 64 -2.61 12.80 -9.36
CA SER A 64 -3.55 13.67 -10.06
C SER A 64 -3.92 14.91 -9.24
N LYS A 65 -3.88 14.79 -7.90
CA LYS A 65 -4.04 15.91 -6.96
C LYS A 65 -2.73 16.65 -6.68
N SER A 66 -1.71 16.48 -7.51
CA SER A 66 -0.40 17.14 -7.40
C SER A 66 0.33 16.87 -6.08
N ASN A 67 0.01 15.76 -5.40
CA ASN A 67 0.64 15.33 -4.17
C ASN A 67 1.63 14.20 -4.45
N ALA A 68 2.67 14.49 -5.24
CA ALA A 68 3.67 13.49 -5.62
C ALA A 68 4.49 13.01 -4.41
N LEU A 69 4.60 13.81 -3.34
CA LEU A 69 5.20 13.35 -2.08
C LEU A 69 4.45 12.14 -1.53
N LEU A 70 3.11 12.17 -1.55
CA LEU A 70 2.30 11.09 -1.01
C LEU A 70 2.39 9.81 -1.85
N SER A 71 2.34 9.93 -3.18
CA SER A 71 2.48 8.76 -4.07
C SER A 71 3.84 8.08 -3.91
N HIS A 72 4.93 8.86 -3.89
CA HIS A 72 6.28 8.33 -3.72
C HIS A 72 6.55 7.89 -2.28
N GLY A 73 5.91 8.51 -1.29
CA GLY A 73 5.97 8.09 0.11
C GLY A 73 5.39 6.70 0.31
N ILE A 74 4.20 6.42 -0.25
CA ILE A 74 3.60 5.09 -0.21
C ILE A 74 4.53 4.06 -0.84
N LEU A 75 5.04 4.33 -2.04
CA LEU A 75 5.96 3.42 -2.72
C LEU A 75 7.27 3.22 -1.93
N PHE A 76 7.84 4.29 -1.37
CA PHE A 76 9.01 4.17 -0.51
C PHE A 76 8.76 3.20 0.65
N PHE A 77 7.60 3.29 1.32
CA PHE A 77 7.25 2.35 2.39
C PHE A 77 7.11 0.91 1.91
N LEU A 78 6.50 0.68 0.74
CA LEU A 78 6.36 -0.67 0.16
C LEU A 78 7.73 -1.29 -0.17
N PHE A 79 8.68 -0.47 -0.61
CA PHE A 79 10.02 -0.92 -0.99
C PHE A 79 11.09 -0.71 0.10
N ALA A 80 10.72 -0.25 1.30
CA ALA A 80 11.68 0.14 2.34
C ALA A 80 12.57 -1.03 2.79
N SER A 81 12.04 -2.25 2.81
CA SER A 81 12.76 -3.47 3.16
C SER A 81 13.77 -3.90 2.09
N SER A 82 13.69 -3.38 0.86
CA SER A 82 14.55 -3.80 -0.26
C SER A 82 16.04 -3.58 0.04
N LEU A 83 16.41 -2.50 0.74
CA LEU A 83 17.81 -2.29 1.12
C LEU A 83 18.30 -3.36 2.10
N SER A 84 17.46 -3.71 3.08
CA SER A 84 17.78 -4.75 4.05
C SER A 84 17.91 -6.11 3.39
N GLY A 85 17.02 -6.43 2.43
CA GLY A 85 17.13 -7.66 1.64
C GLY A 85 18.43 -7.71 0.84
N PHE A 86 18.75 -6.62 0.14
CA PHE A 86 19.98 -6.51 -0.65
C PHE A 86 21.24 -6.71 0.19
N LEU A 87 21.35 -6.01 1.33
CA LEU A 87 22.50 -6.14 2.22
C LEU A 87 22.56 -7.53 2.85
N GLY A 88 21.40 -8.09 3.21
CA GLY A 88 21.29 -9.46 3.72
C GLY A 88 21.87 -10.47 2.73
N ASP A 89 21.46 -10.39 1.47
CA ASP A 89 21.96 -11.28 0.41
C ASP A 89 23.44 -11.05 0.11
N LEU A 90 23.89 -9.78 0.04
CA LEU A 90 25.27 -9.41 -0.29
C LEU A 90 26.28 -9.98 0.70
N PHE A 91 25.91 -10.02 1.98
CA PHE A 91 26.73 -10.57 3.05
C PHE A 91 26.30 -11.98 3.49
N SER A 92 25.48 -12.66 2.68
CA SER A 92 25.07 -14.04 2.90
C SER A 92 26.06 -15.04 2.27
N ASN A 93 25.73 -16.32 2.38
CA ASN A 93 26.43 -17.40 1.69
C ASN A 93 26.17 -17.43 0.17
N ASN A 94 25.23 -16.62 -0.36
CA ASN A 94 24.86 -16.54 -1.78
C ASN A 94 24.79 -15.08 -2.28
N PRO A 95 25.93 -14.37 -2.37
CA PRO A 95 25.96 -12.93 -2.72
C PRO A 95 25.45 -12.61 -4.13
N SER A 96 25.39 -13.59 -5.04
CA SER A 96 24.79 -13.41 -6.36
C SER A 96 23.32 -13.04 -6.30
N ASN A 97 22.59 -13.43 -5.25
CA ASN A 97 21.17 -13.13 -5.10
C ASN A 97 20.91 -11.62 -4.92
N ALA A 98 21.85 -10.90 -4.31
CA ALA A 98 21.80 -9.44 -4.17
C ALA A 98 21.76 -8.73 -5.54
N PHE A 99 22.31 -9.38 -6.58
CA PHE A 99 22.35 -8.87 -7.94
C PHE A 99 21.33 -9.55 -8.88
N SER A 100 20.35 -10.26 -8.32
CA SER A 100 19.19 -10.71 -9.09
C SER A 100 18.44 -9.50 -9.66
N GLY A 101 17.80 -9.67 -10.82
CA GLY A 101 17.03 -8.61 -11.47
C GLY A 101 16.00 -8.01 -10.51
N ASP A 102 15.30 -8.84 -9.74
CA ASP A 102 14.25 -8.39 -8.84
C ASP A 102 14.77 -7.56 -7.68
N GLN A 103 15.89 -7.99 -7.10
CA GLN A 103 16.50 -7.28 -5.98
C GLN A 103 17.06 -5.92 -6.43
N ILE A 104 17.73 -5.88 -7.60
CA ILE A 104 18.26 -4.63 -8.15
C ILE A 104 17.13 -3.65 -8.45
N VAL A 105 16.07 -4.07 -9.15
CA VAL A 105 14.96 -3.19 -9.50
C VAL A 105 14.27 -2.66 -8.24
N SER A 106 14.04 -3.51 -7.24
CA SER A 106 13.43 -3.10 -5.97
C SER A 106 14.27 -2.07 -5.20
N VAL A 107 15.59 -2.23 -5.18
CA VAL A 107 16.50 -1.24 -4.58
C VAL A 107 16.49 0.08 -5.35
N LEU A 108 16.48 0.04 -6.69
CA LEU A 108 16.42 1.25 -7.51
C LEU A 108 15.11 2.02 -7.30
N ILE A 109 13.98 1.33 -7.22
CA ILE A 109 12.68 1.94 -6.89
C ILE A 109 12.72 2.58 -5.50
N MET A 110 13.28 1.88 -4.51
CA MET A 110 13.44 2.41 -3.15
C MET A 110 14.31 3.69 -3.14
N LEU A 111 15.46 3.69 -3.82
CA LEU A 111 16.34 4.86 -3.88
C LEU A 111 15.69 6.04 -4.61
N TYR A 112 14.99 5.78 -5.72
CA TYR A 112 14.26 6.79 -6.47
C TYR A 112 13.17 7.45 -5.60
N THR A 113 12.32 6.63 -4.98
CA THR A 113 11.22 7.11 -4.15
C THR A 113 11.71 7.86 -2.92
N LEU A 114 12.77 7.37 -2.26
CA LEU A 114 13.45 8.09 -1.18
C LEU A 114 13.99 9.44 -1.64
N GLY A 115 14.67 9.50 -2.79
CA GLY A 115 15.21 10.74 -3.34
C GLY A 115 14.13 11.78 -3.61
N VAL A 116 12.98 11.36 -4.13
CA VAL A 116 11.81 12.24 -4.33
C VAL A 116 11.24 12.71 -3.00
N VAL A 117 11.02 11.81 -2.04
CA VAL A 117 10.50 12.16 -0.69
C VAL A 117 11.41 13.19 -0.02
N VAL A 118 12.73 12.96 -0.02
CA VAL A 118 13.72 13.88 0.54
C VAL A 118 13.68 15.23 -0.17
N ALA A 119 13.55 15.25 -1.50
CA ALA A 119 13.41 16.50 -2.24
C ALA A 119 12.18 17.29 -1.78
N TYR A 120 11.01 16.66 -1.69
CA TYR A 120 9.80 17.33 -1.22
C TYR A 120 9.92 17.84 0.23
N LEU A 121 10.46 17.03 1.13
CA LEU A 121 10.62 17.42 2.54
C LEU A 121 11.58 18.61 2.73
N LEU A 122 12.69 18.64 1.97
CA LEU A 122 13.69 19.71 2.10
C LEU A 122 13.26 21.02 1.41
N TYR A 123 12.59 20.94 0.25
CA TYR A 123 12.23 22.12 -0.56
C TYR A 123 10.85 22.68 -0.27
N ASP A 124 9.83 21.81 -0.13
CA ASP A 124 8.45 22.27 0.03
C ASP A 124 8.04 22.40 1.50
N ARG A 125 8.72 21.67 2.38
CA ARG A 125 8.46 21.67 3.83
C ARG A 125 6.94 21.63 4.11
N PRO A 126 6.26 20.59 3.61
CA PRO A 126 4.81 20.53 3.61
C PRO A 126 4.30 20.71 5.04
N LYS A 127 3.32 21.61 5.20
CA LYS A 127 2.69 21.83 6.50
C LYS A 127 1.70 20.68 6.75
N PRO A 128 1.71 20.08 7.95
CA PRO A 128 0.77 19.02 8.27
C PRO A 128 -0.67 19.54 8.23
N ALA A 129 -1.56 18.78 7.59
CA ALA A 129 -2.99 19.02 7.62
C ALA A 129 -3.60 18.57 8.97
N LYS A 130 -4.85 18.99 9.22
CA LYS A 130 -5.60 18.55 10.40
C LYS A 130 -6.05 17.10 10.24
N VAL A 131 -5.80 16.29 11.25
CA VAL A 131 -5.99 14.82 11.19
C VAL A 131 -7.34 14.36 11.72
N ASN A 132 -8.40 15.14 11.46
CA ASN A 132 -9.75 14.84 11.97
C ASN A 132 -10.28 13.47 11.49
N GLU A 133 -9.69 12.95 10.42
CA GLU A 133 -10.12 11.72 9.76
C GLU A 133 -9.70 10.44 10.47
N LEU A 134 -8.58 10.45 11.21
CA LEU A 134 -8.14 9.28 11.99
C LEU A 134 -9.17 8.87 13.03
N ILE A 135 -9.94 9.84 13.53
CA ILE A 135 -10.89 9.66 14.64
C ILE A 135 -12.29 9.34 14.10
N THR A 136 -12.43 9.14 12.79
CA THR A 136 -13.71 8.72 12.21
C THR A 136 -14.01 7.26 12.55
N LEU A 137 -15.29 6.96 12.79
CA LEU A 137 -15.75 5.60 13.11
C LEU A 137 -15.20 4.52 12.13
N PRO A 138 -15.19 4.73 10.80
CA PRO A 138 -14.63 3.78 9.83
C PRO A 138 -13.15 3.48 10.06
N MET A 139 -12.34 4.50 10.38
CA MET A 139 -10.92 4.33 10.66
C MET A 139 -10.67 3.62 11.99
N ILE A 140 -11.47 3.92 13.01
CA ILE A 140 -11.40 3.22 14.30
C ILE A 140 -11.75 1.74 14.13
N ILE A 141 -12.85 1.43 13.42
CA ILE A 141 -13.25 0.05 13.12
C ILE A 141 -12.15 -0.67 12.34
N PHE A 142 -11.58 0.00 11.33
CA PHE A 142 -10.47 -0.54 10.56
C PHE A 142 -9.27 -0.89 11.43
N PHE A 143 -8.75 0.04 12.24
CA PHE A 143 -7.56 -0.23 13.05
C PHE A 143 -7.82 -1.27 14.14
N ALA A 144 -9.03 -1.30 14.72
CA ALA A 144 -9.42 -2.35 15.65
C ALA A 144 -9.45 -3.72 14.96
N ALA A 145 -10.07 -3.82 13.78
CA ALA A 145 -10.12 -5.04 12.99
C ALA A 145 -8.73 -5.52 12.57
N TYR A 146 -7.90 -4.59 12.08
CA TYR A 146 -6.53 -4.88 11.65
C TYR A 146 -5.68 -5.36 12.83
N TYR A 147 -5.79 -4.73 14.00
CA TYR A 147 -5.08 -5.15 15.21
C TYR A 147 -5.48 -6.56 15.67
N VAL A 148 -6.77 -6.86 15.69
CA VAL A 148 -7.28 -8.20 16.08
C VAL A 148 -6.71 -9.29 15.17
N VAL A 149 -6.51 -8.99 13.87
CA VAL A 149 -6.11 -9.99 12.89
C VAL A 149 -4.58 -10.10 12.72
N PHE A 150 -3.85 -8.98 12.75
CA PHE A 150 -2.43 -8.92 12.38
C PHE A 150 -1.50 -8.51 13.54
N GLY A 151 -2.05 -8.12 14.69
CA GLY A 151 -1.28 -7.71 15.87
C GLY A 151 -0.65 -6.32 15.76
N PHE A 152 0.04 -5.92 16.83
CA PHE A 152 0.53 -4.55 17.03
C PHE A 152 1.48 -4.05 15.94
N SER A 153 2.52 -4.82 15.60
CA SER A 153 3.58 -4.36 14.68
C SER A 153 3.05 -4.04 13.28
N SER A 154 2.19 -4.91 12.75
CA SER A 154 1.54 -4.71 11.45
C SER A 154 0.60 -3.51 11.50
N THR A 155 -0.20 -3.37 12.57
CA THR A 155 -1.09 -2.22 12.75
C THR A 155 -0.33 -0.92 12.81
N LEU A 156 0.80 -0.88 13.52
CA LEU A 156 1.62 0.32 13.65
C LEU A 156 2.16 0.78 12.29
N LEU A 157 2.66 -0.14 11.47
CA LEU A 157 3.15 0.17 10.13
C LEU A 157 2.06 0.78 9.26
N VAL A 158 0.89 0.14 9.19
CA VAL A 158 -0.24 0.62 8.40
C VAL A 158 -0.77 1.95 8.94
N PHE A 159 -0.81 2.10 10.26
CA PHE A 159 -1.19 3.34 10.92
C PHE A 159 -0.28 4.50 10.51
N LEU A 160 1.04 4.30 10.47
CA LEU A 160 1.98 5.34 10.08
C LEU A 160 1.75 5.79 8.63
N ILE A 161 1.50 4.87 7.70
CA ILE A 161 1.27 5.21 6.28
C ILE A 161 -0.04 5.97 6.11
N VAL A 162 -1.10 5.51 6.75
CA VAL A 162 -2.40 6.18 6.77
C VAL A 162 -2.32 7.56 7.43
N LEU A 163 -1.62 7.66 8.56
CA LEU A 163 -1.38 8.91 9.26
C LEU A 163 -0.64 9.90 8.37
N VAL A 164 0.41 9.46 7.67
CA VAL A 164 1.13 10.31 6.70
C VAL A 164 0.20 10.79 5.58
N ALA A 165 -0.66 9.92 5.05
CA ALA A 165 -1.63 10.32 4.02
C ALA A 165 -2.57 11.44 4.52
N PHE A 166 -3.09 11.31 5.74
CA PHE A 166 -3.95 12.33 6.33
C PHE A 166 -3.19 13.60 6.73
N LEU A 167 -1.94 13.48 7.23
CA LEU A 167 -1.07 14.62 7.50
C LEU A 167 -0.69 15.37 6.22
N LEU A 168 -0.64 14.70 5.08
CA LEU A 168 -0.47 15.30 3.76
C LEU A 168 -1.80 15.75 3.12
N GLY A 169 -2.89 15.75 3.89
CA GLY A 169 -4.18 16.32 3.50
C GLY A 169 -4.99 15.44 2.57
N SER A 170 -4.68 14.15 2.41
CA SER A 170 -5.41 13.27 1.50
C SER A 170 -6.16 12.16 2.23
N GLY A 171 -7.42 12.45 2.56
CA GLY A 171 -8.36 11.50 3.13
C GLY A 171 -8.63 10.32 2.22
N THR A 172 -8.89 10.62 0.95
CA THR A 172 -9.11 9.62 -0.11
C THR A 172 -7.96 8.59 -0.19
N VAL A 173 -6.71 9.05 -0.17
CA VAL A 173 -5.54 8.15 -0.27
C VAL A 173 -5.34 7.33 1.00
N GLY A 174 -5.51 7.94 2.19
CA GLY A 174 -5.40 7.20 3.45
C GLY A 174 -6.44 6.08 3.57
N ILE A 175 -7.68 6.33 3.16
CA ILE A 175 -8.75 5.32 3.16
C ILE A 175 -8.50 4.25 2.09
N ALA A 176 -8.09 4.64 0.88
CA ALA A 176 -7.78 3.68 -0.17
C ALA A 176 -6.60 2.76 0.25
N TYR A 177 -5.57 3.31 0.89
CA TYR A 177 -4.47 2.50 1.43
C TYR A 177 -4.94 1.54 2.54
N ALA A 178 -5.80 2.01 3.45
CA ALA A 178 -6.41 1.15 4.47
C ALA A 178 -7.20 -0.01 3.84
N MET A 179 -7.97 0.25 2.79
CA MET A 179 -8.68 -0.78 2.02
C MET A 179 -7.72 -1.78 1.38
N TYR A 180 -6.66 -1.28 0.73
CA TYR A 180 -5.61 -2.12 0.15
C TYR A 180 -5.02 -3.08 1.19
N ALA A 181 -4.69 -2.58 2.39
CA ALA A 181 -4.05 -3.36 3.45
C ALA A 181 -4.85 -4.58 3.93
N ILE A 182 -6.17 -4.61 3.74
CA ILE A 182 -7.03 -5.74 4.18
C ILE A 182 -7.57 -6.59 3.04
N THR A 183 -7.51 -6.12 1.80
CA THR A 183 -8.20 -6.77 0.66
C THR A 183 -7.72 -8.21 0.46
N SER A 184 -6.41 -8.44 0.26
CA SER A 184 -5.91 -9.79 0.01
C SER A 184 -6.21 -10.76 1.15
N SER A 185 -6.22 -10.27 2.39
CA SER A 185 -6.52 -11.08 3.57
C SER A 185 -7.99 -11.48 3.69
N ILE A 186 -8.92 -10.62 3.27
CA ILE A 186 -10.35 -10.97 3.18
C ILE A 186 -10.52 -12.16 2.24
N PHE A 187 -9.95 -12.05 1.04
CA PHE A 187 -10.10 -13.07 0.01
C PHE A 187 -9.35 -14.37 0.32
N LEU A 188 -8.18 -14.29 0.94
CA LEU A 188 -7.47 -15.47 1.45
C LEU A 188 -8.33 -16.26 2.45
N ARG A 189 -8.98 -15.57 3.39
CA ARG A 189 -9.81 -16.21 4.40
C ARG A 189 -11.12 -16.74 3.82
N LEU A 190 -11.75 -16.00 2.90
CA LEU A 190 -12.89 -16.51 2.13
C LEU A 190 -12.51 -17.79 1.39
N ASN A 191 -11.36 -17.80 0.70
CA ASN A 191 -10.88 -19.00 0.03
C ASN A 191 -10.73 -20.17 1.01
N SER A 192 -10.10 -19.95 2.17
CA SER A 192 -9.97 -20.97 3.22
C SER A 192 -11.32 -21.51 3.70
N ILE A 193 -12.34 -20.67 3.83
CA ILE A 193 -13.70 -21.08 4.21
C ILE A 193 -14.30 -22.00 3.14
N PHE A 194 -14.14 -21.66 1.86
CA PHE A 194 -14.72 -22.43 0.76
C PHE A 194 -13.96 -23.72 0.45
N THR A 195 -12.63 -23.73 0.56
CA THR A 195 -11.80 -24.87 0.16
C THR A 195 -11.44 -25.81 1.30
N SER A 196 -11.59 -25.37 2.56
CA SER A 196 -11.07 -26.10 3.72
C SER A 196 -12.02 -25.96 4.91
N PHE A 197 -13.25 -26.44 4.75
CA PHE A 197 -14.18 -26.60 5.86
C PHE A 197 -13.60 -27.62 6.84
N SER A 198 -13.00 -27.15 7.93
CA SER A 198 -12.44 -28.02 8.95
C SER A 198 -13.56 -28.58 9.81
N ASN A 199 -13.49 -29.87 10.17
CA ASN A 199 -14.35 -30.46 11.20
C ASN A 199 -14.05 -29.92 12.61
N ASN A 200 -13.07 -29.02 12.75
CA ASN A 200 -12.77 -28.34 14.00
C ASN A 200 -13.61 -27.06 14.10
N LEU A 201 -14.67 -27.12 14.90
CA LEU A 201 -15.63 -26.05 15.09
C LEU A 201 -14.94 -24.74 15.53
N ASP A 202 -13.99 -24.80 16.45
CA ASP A 202 -13.34 -23.62 17.02
C ASP A 202 -12.47 -22.88 16.00
N GLN A 203 -11.72 -23.64 15.20
CA GLN A 203 -10.90 -23.08 14.13
C GLN A 203 -11.78 -22.45 13.05
N SER A 204 -12.87 -23.13 12.68
CA SER A 204 -13.84 -22.63 11.70
C SER A 204 -14.51 -21.34 12.20
N VAL A 205 -14.96 -21.27 13.46
CA VAL A 205 -15.59 -20.08 14.06
C VAL A 205 -14.64 -18.87 14.07
N ASN A 206 -13.37 -19.07 14.42
CA ASN A 206 -12.38 -17.98 14.44
C ASN A 206 -12.13 -17.41 13.04
N VAL A 207 -11.98 -18.28 12.03
CA VAL A 207 -11.81 -17.85 10.63
C VAL A 207 -13.05 -17.08 10.14
N TRP A 208 -14.25 -17.54 10.44
CA TRP A 208 -15.49 -16.81 10.10
C TRP A 208 -15.58 -15.45 10.77
N PHE A 209 -15.34 -15.39 12.09
CA PHE A 209 -15.39 -14.14 12.86
C PHE A 209 -14.40 -13.10 12.32
N THR A 210 -13.14 -13.49 12.15
CA THR A 210 -12.10 -12.59 11.61
C THR A 210 -12.40 -12.14 10.19
N THR A 211 -12.98 -13.02 9.36
CA THR A 211 -13.40 -12.65 7.99
C THR A 211 -14.52 -11.62 8.00
N MET A 212 -15.56 -11.81 8.82
CA MET A 212 -16.66 -10.85 8.94
C MET A 212 -16.21 -9.50 9.48
N LEU A 213 -15.29 -9.50 10.45
CA LEU A 213 -14.69 -8.28 11.00
C LEU A 213 -13.97 -7.47 9.92
N LEU A 214 -13.17 -8.13 9.08
CA LEU A 214 -12.46 -7.47 7.97
C LEU A 214 -13.42 -7.00 6.87
N ILE A 215 -14.44 -7.78 6.52
CA ILE A 215 -15.46 -7.38 5.53
C ILE A 215 -16.22 -6.15 6.02
N ALA A 216 -16.63 -6.13 7.29
CA ALA A 216 -17.30 -4.98 7.87
C ALA A 216 -16.42 -3.73 7.79
N ALA A 217 -15.14 -3.84 8.20
CA ALA A 217 -14.17 -2.75 8.09
C ALA A 217 -14.04 -2.26 6.64
N PHE A 218 -13.92 -3.18 5.67
CA PHE A 218 -13.81 -2.84 4.25
C PHE A 218 -15.05 -2.11 3.72
N VAL A 219 -16.26 -2.55 4.08
CA VAL A 219 -17.52 -1.90 3.68
C VAL A 219 -17.61 -0.48 4.25
N PHE A 220 -17.28 -0.28 5.53
CA PHE A 220 -17.26 1.06 6.13
C PHE A 220 -16.24 1.98 5.43
N LEU A 221 -15.05 1.47 5.10
CA LEU A 221 -14.06 2.22 4.36
C LEU A 221 -14.53 2.59 2.94
N ILE A 222 -15.18 1.67 2.21
CA ILE A 222 -15.79 1.97 0.90
C ILE A 222 -16.80 3.11 1.02
N MET A 223 -17.71 3.02 1.98
CA MET A 223 -18.75 4.05 2.18
C MET A 223 -18.12 5.42 2.46
N SER A 224 -17.03 5.47 3.22
CA SER A 224 -16.29 6.70 3.48
C SER A 224 -15.54 7.21 2.27
N LEU A 225 -14.91 6.31 1.51
CA LEU A 225 -14.19 6.66 0.28
C LEU A 225 -15.14 7.29 -0.75
N VAL A 226 -16.29 6.65 -0.99
CA VAL A 226 -17.31 7.14 -1.93
C VAL A 226 -17.79 8.54 -1.52
N LYS A 227 -18.08 8.75 -0.22
CA LYS A 227 -18.51 10.06 0.29
C LYS A 227 -17.44 11.13 0.06
N LYS A 228 -16.15 10.82 0.26
CA LYS A 228 -15.05 11.77 0.03
C LYS A 228 -14.84 12.12 -1.43
N ILE A 229 -14.88 11.11 -2.31
CA ILE A 229 -14.78 11.32 -3.75
C ILE A 229 -15.95 12.21 -4.23
N GLN A 230 -17.18 11.95 -3.76
CA GLN A 230 -18.35 12.75 -4.08
C GLN A 230 -18.29 14.18 -3.51
N ALA A 231 -17.75 14.35 -2.31
CA ALA A 231 -17.49 15.65 -1.70
C ALA A 231 -16.36 16.42 -2.42
N ASN A 232 -15.70 15.80 -3.40
CA ASN A 232 -14.67 16.36 -4.25
C ASN A 232 -13.57 17.03 -3.44
N GLU A 233 -12.97 16.27 -2.51
CA GLU A 233 -11.84 16.74 -1.70
C GLU A 233 -10.87 17.55 -2.58
N ALA A 234 -10.82 18.86 -2.27
CA ALA A 234 -9.92 19.85 -2.85
C ALA A 234 -8.58 19.78 -2.12
#